data_AF-A0AAJ0WFM2-F1
#
_entry.id   AF-A0AAJ0WFM2-F1
#
_cell.length_a   1.000
_cell.length_b   1.000
_cell.length_c   1.000
_cell.angle_alpha   90.00
_cell.angle_beta   90.00
_cell.angle_gamma   90.00
#
_symmetry.space_group_name_H-M   'P 1'
#
loop_
_entity.id
_entity.type
_entity.pdbx_description
1 polymer ?
#
loop_
_entity_poly.entity_id
_entity_poly.type
_entity_poly.pdbx_seq_one_letter_code
_entity_poly.pdbx_strand_id
1 'polypeptide(L)'
;MPNIEFITGMKVSLGNEFGLVIVSQADQPDFCGIIRWDTINENDFEDWRGQFGTFIQLGGRILSEDYNFRFINYDGSKKYS
;
A
#
# COMPACT_ATOMS: atom_id res chain seq x y z
N MET A 1 21.93 -2.95 7.75
CA MET A 1 20.99 -2.01 7.10
C MET A 1 19.77 -1.95 8.00
N PRO A 2 19.15 -0.78 8.25
CA PRO A 2 17.88 -0.78 8.97
C PRO A 2 16.89 -1.65 8.18
N ASN A 3 16.14 -2.52 8.88
CA ASN A 3 14.99 -3.20 8.28
C ASN A 3 14.01 -2.11 7.88
N ILE A 4 13.90 -1.84 6.59
CA ILE A 4 12.85 -0.99 6.05
C ILE A 4 11.63 -1.89 5.97
N GLU A 5 10.60 -1.52 6.72
CA GLU A 5 9.29 -2.17 6.71
C GLU A 5 8.29 -1.25 5.99
N PHE A 6 7.14 -1.81 5.62
CA PHE A 6 6.02 -0.97 5.22
C PHE A 6 5.55 -0.10 6.39
N ILE A 7 5.21 1.14 6.10
CA ILE A 7 4.62 2.09 7.06
C ILE A 7 3.28 2.56 6.49
N THR A 8 2.26 2.59 7.33
CA THR A 8 0.94 3.14 6.97
C THR A 8 1.05 4.52 6.35
N GLY A 9 0.32 4.74 5.26
CA GLY A 9 0.36 5.99 4.50
C GLY A 9 1.42 5.99 3.39
N MET A 10 2.34 5.02 3.35
CA MET A 10 3.25 4.88 2.22
C MET A 10 2.47 4.66 0.93
N LYS A 11 2.79 5.49 -0.07
CA LYS A 11 2.30 5.32 -1.44
C LYS A 11 3.30 4.46 -2.18
N VAL A 12 2.84 3.41 -2.83
CA VAL A 12 3.70 2.41 -3.45
C VAL A 12 3.21 2.05 -4.85
N SER A 13 4.10 1.49 -5.66
CA SER A 13 3.74 0.92 -6.96
C SER A 13 4.47 -0.39 -7.21
N LEU A 14 3.84 -1.28 -7.95
CA LEU A 14 4.44 -2.50 -8.47
C LEU A 14 4.01 -2.66 -9.93
N GLY A 15 4.97 -2.58 -10.86
CA GLY A 15 4.65 -2.50 -12.29
C GLY A 15 3.80 -1.27 -12.62
N ASN A 16 2.56 -1.49 -13.08
CA ASN A 16 1.60 -0.43 -13.44
C ASN A 16 0.48 -0.25 -12.40
N GLU A 17 0.63 -0.90 -11.24
CA GLU A 17 -0.33 -0.81 -10.14
C GLU A 17 0.18 0.17 -9.09
N PHE A 18 -0.73 0.96 -8.53
CA PHE A 18 -0.43 2.02 -7.57
C PHE A 18 -1.29 1.81 -6.35
N GLY A 19 -0.73 1.91 -5.16
CA GLY A 19 -1.45 1.56 -3.94
C GLY A 19 -0.99 2.33 -2.71
N LEU A 20 -1.78 2.21 -1.67
CA LEU A 20 -1.55 2.82 -0.37
C LEU A 20 -1.40 1.72 0.69
N VAL A 21 -0.34 1.81 1.49
CA VAL A 21 -0.21 0.95 2.67
C VAL A 21 -1.20 1.41 3.72
N ILE A 22 -2.07 0.51 4.16
CA ILE A 22 -3.10 0.75 5.16
C ILE A 22 -2.94 -0.18 6.36
N VAL A 23 -3.61 0.16 7.46
CA VAL A 23 -3.81 -0.73 8.61
C VAL A 23 -5.11 -1.49 8.41
N SER A 24 -5.08 -2.82 8.54
CA SER A 24 -6.28 -3.62 8.72
C SER A 24 -6.69 -3.64 10.19
N GLN A 25 -7.98 -3.75 10.46
CA GLN A 25 -8.50 -3.98 11.82
C GLN A 25 -7.97 -5.29 12.45
N ALA A 26 -7.48 -6.22 11.62
CA ALA A 26 -6.86 -7.47 12.06
C ALA A 26 -5.34 -7.36 12.26
N ASP A 27 -4.74 -6.22 11.93
CA ASP A 27 -3.31 -6.02 12.14
C ASP A 27 -3.02 -5.77 13.62
N GLN A 28 -1.96 -6.42 14.11
CA GLN A 28 -1.33 -6.01 15.36
C GLN A 28 -0.73 -4.60 15.15
N PRO A 29 -0.60 -3.76 16.20
CA PRO A 29 -0.14 -2.38 16.08
C PRO A 29 1.15 -2.17 15.27
N ASP A 30 2.01 -3.19 15.24
CA ASP A 30 3.33 -3.15 14.59
C ASP A 30 3.39 -3.91 13.26
N PHE A 31 2.29 -4.52 12.80
CA PHE A 31 2.22 -5.25 11.54
C PHE A 31 1.54 -4.41 10.47
N CYS A 32 2.34 -3.64 9.73
CA CYS A 32 1.90 -2.96 8.52
C CYS A 32 2.29 -3.77 7.28
N GLY A 33 1.62 -3.53 6.16
CA GLY A 33 1.93 -4.17 4.89
C GLY A 33 0.72 -4.63 4.08
N ILE A 34 -0.49 -4.24 4.45
CA ILE A 34 -1.63 -4.42 3.55
C ILE A 34 -1.64 -3.24 2.58
N ILE A 35 -1.60 -3.55 1.30
CA ILE A 35 -1.69 -2.55 0.23
C ILE A 35 -3.11 -2.52 -0.28
N ARG A 36 -3.73 -1.35 -0.27
CA ARG A 36 -4.97 -1.06 -0.99
C ARG A 36 -4.61 -0.50 -2.36
N TRP A 37 -4.93 -1.24 -3.42
CA TRP A 37 -4.64 -0.81 -4.78
C TRP A 37 -5.65 0.22 -5.29
N ASP A 38 -5.15 1.17 -6.08
CA ASP A 38 -5.90 2.26 -6.69
C ASP A 38 -6.62 1.80 -7.95
N THR A 39 -7.69 1.05 -7.73
CA THR A 39 -8.50 0.45 -8.80
C THR A 39 -9.99 0.68 -8.56
N ILE A 40 -10.78 0.47 -9.61
CA ILE A 40 -12.24 0.46 -9.52
C ILE A 40 -12.77 -0.73 -8.73
N ASN A 41 -12.00 -1.82 -8.67
CA ASN A 41 -12.41 -3.07 -8.03
C ASN A 41 -12.52 -2.91 -6.51
N GLU A 42 -13.61 -3.45 -5.94
CA GLU A 42 -13.96 -3.14 -4.56
C GLU A 42 -13.01 -3.71 -3.50
N ASN A 43 -12.37 -4.84 -3.81
CA ASN A 43 -11.67 -5.69 -2.85
C ASN A 43 -10.20 -5.92 -3.21
N ASP A 44 -9.58 -4.97 -3.91
CA ASP A 44 -8.19 -5.11 -4.31
C ASP A 44 -7.26 -4.70 -3.16
N PHE A 45 -7.14 -5.63 -2.20
CA PHE A 45 -6.20 -5.58 -1.10
C PHE A 45 -5.23 -6.74 -1.22
N GLU A 46 -3.95 -6.47 -1.00
CA GLU A 46 -2.93 -7.50 -0.94
C GLU A 46 -2.13 -7.43 0.34
N ASP A 47 -1.84 -8.60 0.90
CA ASP A 47 -1.06 -8.74 2.12
C ASP A 47 0.43 -8.91 1.80
N TRP A 48 1.21 -7.90 2.16
CA TRP A 48 2.66 -7.83 2.01
C TRP A 48 3.38 -7.70 3.36
N ARG A 49 2.74 -8.09 4.47
CA ARG A 49 3.32 -8.00 5.82
C ARG A 49 4.63 -8.81 5.91
N GLY A 50 5.70 -8.15 6.35
CA GLY A 50 7.04 -8.74 6.43
C GLY A 50 7.69 -9.05 5.06
N GLN A 51 7.07 -8.62 3.96
CA GLN A 51 7.54 -8.87 2.59
C GLN A 51 8.10 -7.62 1.90
N PHE A 52 8.47 -6.57 2.63
CA PHE A 52 9.00 -5.34 2.04
C PHE A 52 10.23 -5.61 1.15
N GLY A 53 11.16 -6.45 1.62
CA GLY A 53 12.33 -6.83 0.83
C GLY A 53 11.95 -7.51 -0.50
N THR A 54 10.98 -8.43 -0.46
CA THR A 54 10.46 -9.11 -1.65
C THR A 54 9.75 -8.12 -2.58
N PHE A 55 8.96 -7.20 -2.04
CA PHE A 55 8.29 -6.15 -2.81
C PHE A 55 9.30 -5.32 -3.61
N ILE A 56 10.38 -4.85 -2.98
CA ILE A 56 11.45 -4.11 -3.65
C ILE A 56 12.17 -4.98 -4.70
N GLN A 57 12.45 -6.25 -4.40
CA GLN A 57 13.09 -7.17 -5.36
C GLN A 57 12.25 -7.39 -6.62
N LEU A 58 10.92 -7.38 -6.49
CA LEU A 58 9.98 -7.48 -7.61
C LEU A 58 9.84 -6.17 -8.41
N GLY A 59 10.59 -5.13 -8.05
CA GLY A 59 10.56 -3.82 -8.71
C GLY A 59 9.56 -2.85 -8.08
N GLY A 60 9.07 -3.16 -6.89
CA GLY A 60 8.24 -2.27 -6.10
C GLY A 60 8.95 -0.96 -5.76
N ARG A 61 8.20 0.15 -5.76
CA ARG A 61 8.74 1.50 -5.54
C ARG A 61 7.89 2.27 -4.57
N ILE A 62 8.52 3.13 -3.80
CA ILE A 62 7.83 4.18 -3.02
C ILE A 62 7.57 5.36 -3.96
N LEU A 63 6.33 5.85 -3.94
CA LEU A 63 5.87 7.00 -4.71
C LEU A 63 6.06 8.29 -3.91
N SER A 64 6.03 9.41 -4.61
CA SER A 64 6.05 10.73 -3.99
C SER A 64 4.78 11.00 -3.18
N GLU A 65 4.91 11.78 -2.11
CA GLU A 65 3.79 12.18 -1.24
C GLU A 65 2.73 13.01 -1.98
N ASP A 66 3.06 13.65 -3.09
CA ASP A 66 2.11 14.39 -3.93
C ASP A 66 1.34 13.52 -4.94
N TYR A 67 1.62 12.21 -4.99
CA TYR A 67 0.91 11.29 -5.88
C TYR A 67 -0.59 11.26 -5.54
N ASN A 68 -1.43 11.55 -6.53
CA ASN A 68 -2.88 11.58 -6.38
C ASN A 68 -3.50 10.29 -6.94
N PHE A 69 -4.01 9.45 -6.04
CA PHE A 69 -4.79 8.29 -6.41
C PHE A 69 -6.10 8.69 -7.12
N ARG A 70 -6.51 7.91 -8.11
CA ARG A 70 -7.73 8.16 -8.89
C ARG A 70 -8.97 7.66 -8.17
N PHE A 71 -8.87 6.53 -7.49
CA PHE A 71 -9.99 5.75 -7.00
C PHE A 71 -10.07 5.65 -5.47
N ILE A 72 -8.94 5.76 -4.79
CA ILE A 72 -8.86 5.74 -3.31
C ILE A 72 -8.43 7.10 -2.72
N ASN A 73 -8.79 7.33 -1.46
CA ASN A 73 -8.38 8.45 -0.63
C ASN A 73 -7.09 8.10 0.14
N TYR A 74 -6.51 9.09 0.82
CA TYR A 74 -5.28 8.91 1.61
C TYR A 74 -5.44 8.10 2.89
N ASP A 75 -6.68 7.76 3.26
CA ASP A 75 -7.01 6.84 4.35
C ASP A 75 -7.35 5.42 3.84
N GLY A 76 -7.24 5.19 2.52
CA GLY A 76 -7.59 3.93 1.88
C GLY A 76 -9.08 3.74 1.59
N SER A 77 -9.94 4.69 1.98
CA SER A 77 -11.36 4.67 1.59
C SER A 77 -11.53 4.95 0.10
N LYS A 78 -12.66 4.56 -0.49
CA LYS A 78 -12.95 4.88 -1.90
C LYS A 78 -13.41 6.33 -2.05
N LYS A 79 -13.09 6.93 -3.20
CA LYS A 79 -13.55 8.28 -3.58
C LYS A 79 -15.00 8.34 -4.03
N TYR A 80 -15.57 7.22 -4.45
CA TYR A 80 -16.97 7.09 -4.86
C TYR A 80 -17.62 6.04 -3.97
N SER A 81 -18.76 6.43 -3.40
CA SER A 81 -19.64 5.65 -2.53
C SER A 81 -20.99 5.50 -3.19
#